data_AF-A0A1F5JIT7-F1
#
_entry.id   AF-A0A1F5JIT7-F1
#
_cell.length_a   1.000
_cell.length_b   1.000
_cell.length_c   1.000
_cell.angle_alpha   90.00
_cell.angle_beta   90.00
_cell.angle_gamma   90.00
#
_symmetry.space_group_name_H-M   'P 1'
#
loop_
_entity.id
_entity.type
_entity.pdbx_description
1 polymer ?
#
loop_
_entity_poly.entity_id
_entity_poly.type
_entity_poly.pdbx_seq_one_letter_code
_entity_poly.pdbx_strand_id
1 'polypeptide(L)'
;MKKLAALLNQTGVINPLLILLAIAGVIIFILIAQTAPFAGKEETLYPKPPAEAAGKGKGANTAILTVTPNPVTANTDFEISGDKFSPNEVVVVGVPGYIPFGQVSADSTGHFTYLYTRDLSPWTYTVEAYQQKGKNWQLKASTTVTVVTP
;
A
#
# COMPACT_ATOMS: atom_id res chain seq x y z
N MET A 1 -1.30 -39.93 -51.84
CA MET A 1 -1.02 -38.93 -50.78
C MET A 1 -0.81 -37.58 -51.46
N LYS A 2 -1.81 -36.70 -51.43
CA LYS A 2 -1.79 -35.39 -52.11
C LYS A 2 -1.13 -34.35 -51.21
N LYS A 3 -0.31 -33.51 -51.85
CA LYS A 3 0.41 -32.32 -51.39
C LYS A 3 -0.42 -31.41 -50.48
N LEU A 4 0.23 -30.63 -49.61
CA LEU A 4 -0.11 -29.20 -49.42
C LEU A 4 1.04 -28.48 -48.69
N ALA A 5 2.08 -28.14 -49.45
CA ALA A 5 2.81 -26.91 -49.18
C ALA A 5 2.04 -25.77 -49.87
N ALA A 6 2.07 -24.59 -49.24
CA ALA A 6 1.53 -23.30 -49.69
C ALA A 6 0.03 -23.09 -49.47
N LEU A 7 -0.30 -22.35 -48.40
CA LEU A 7 -1.34 -21.31 -48.41
C LEU A 7 -1.15 -20.34 -47.21
N LEU A 8 0.07 -19.81 -47.08
CA LEU A 8 0.21 -18.40 -46.69
C LEU A 8 0.23 -17.62 -48.01
N ASN A 9 -0.94 -17.25 -48.53
CA ASN A 9 -1.10 -15.93 -49.14
C ASN A 9 -2.58 -15.58 -49.34
N GLN A 10 -2.96 -14.45 -48.74
CA GLN A 10 -3.90 -13.46 -49.26
C GLN A 10 -5.24 -13.95 -49.83
N THR A 11 -6.23 -14.01 -48.96
CA THR A 11 -7.45 -13.23 -49.17
C THR A 11 -7.76 -12.49 -47.88
N GLY A 12 -7.75 -11.16 -47.92
CA GLY A 12 -8.15 -10.29 -46.81
C GLY A 12 -9.65 -10.36 -46.56
N VAL A 13 -10.17 -11.55 -46.27
CA VAL A 13 -11.57 -11.78 -45.91
C VAL A 13 -11.57 -12.45 -44.54
N ILE A 14 -11.65 -11.61 -43.51
CA ILE A 14 -11.95 -12.06 -42.16
C ILE A 14 -13.32 -12.75 -42.24
N ASN A 15 -13.42 -13.99 -41.73
CA ASN A 15 -14.69 -14.72 -41.70
C ASN A 15 -15.76 -13.87 -40.98
N PRO A 16 -16.87 -13.48 -41.63
CA PRO A 16 -17.87 -12.61 -41.02
C PRO A 16 -18.47 -13.21 -39.74
N LEU A 17 -18.47 -14.54 -39.58
CA LEU A 17 -18.86 -15.22 -38.34
C LEU A 17 -17.91 -14.93 -37.16
N LEU A 18 -16.61 -14.76 -37.41
CA LEU A 18 -15.63 -14.35 -36.38
C LEU A 18 -15.79 -12.88 -35.99
N ILE A 19 -16.13 -12.00 -36.94
CA ILE A 19 -16.46 -10.59 -36.67
C ILE A 19 -17.74 -10.48 -35.83
N LEU A 20 -18.79 -11.24 -36.20
CA LEU A 20 -20.06 -11.29 -35.46
C LEU A 20 -19.89 -11.79 -34.03
N LEU A 21 -19.05 -12.81 -33.80
CA LEU A 21 -18.72 -13.30 -32.46
C LEU A 21 -17.96 -12.26 -31.62
N ALA A 22 -17.02 -11.54 -32.23
CA ALA A 22 -16.29 -10.46 -31.55
C ALA A 22 -17.22 -9.28 -31.18
N ILE A 23 -18.13 -8.89 -32.06
CA ILE A 23 -19.12 -7.82 -31.81
C ILE A 23 -20.12 -8.24 -30.72
N ALA A 24 -20.63 -9.47 -30.76
CA ALA A 24 -21.55 -9.98 -29.75
C ALA A 24 -20.92 -10.01 -28.34
N GLY A 25 -19.65 -10.40 -28.23
CA GLY A 25 -18.91 -10.40 -26.95
C GLY A 25 -18.74 -9.00 -26.36
N VAL A 26 -18.45 -7.99 -27.19
CA VAL A 26 -18.29 -6.59 -26.75
C VAL A 26 -19.62 -5.99 -26.31
N ILE A 27 -20.73 -6.27 -27.01
CA ILE A 27 -22.06 -5.79 -26.62
C ILE A 27 -22.51 -6.38 -25.27
N ILE A 28 -22.26 -7.67 -25.04
CA ILE A 28 -22.57 -8.33 -23.75
C ILE A 28 -21.74 -7.71 -22.62
N PHE A 29 -20.45 -7.42 -22.84
CA PHE A 29 -19.60 -6.78 -21.84
C PHE A 29 -20.06 -5.36 -21.50
N ILE A 30 -20.51 -4.58 -22.50
CA ILE A 30 -21.07 -3.24 -22.29
C ILE A 30 -22.40 -3.30 -21.52
N LEU A 31 -23.28 -4.27 -21.81
CA LEU A 31 -24.56 -4.43 -21.11
C LEU A 31 -24.39 -4.86 -19.63
N ILE A 32 -23.39 -5.70 -19.32
CA ILE A 32 -23.08 -6.07 -17.93
C ILE A 32 -22.46 -4.90 -17.16
N ALA A 33 -21.64 -4.06 -17.80
CA ALA A 33 -21.04 -2.89 -17.16
C ALA A 33 -22.07 -1.81 -16.75
N GLN A 34 -23.24 -1.78 -17.38
CA GLN A 34 -24.29 -0.77 -17.12
C GLN A 34 -25.30 -1.17 -16.03
N THR A 35 -25.19 -2.37 -15.44
CA THR A 35 -26.11 -2.84 -14.38
C THR A 35 -25.42 -3.09 -13.04
N ALA A 36 -24.13 -2.74 -12.89
CA ALA A 36 -23.50 -2.71 -11.58
C ALA A 36 -24.08 -1.51 -10.78
N PRO A 37 -24.81 -1.77 -9.69
CA PRO A 37 -25.46 -0.70 -8.93
C PRO A 37 -24.39 0.14 -8.23
N PHE A 38 -24.54 1.45 -8.35
CA PHE A 38 -23.91 2.51 -7.58
C PHE A 38 -23.25 2.06 -6.27
N ALA A 39 -21.92 1.89 -6.28
CA ALA A 39 -21.13 2.02 -5.06
C ALA A 39 -20.90 3.52 -4.87
N GLY A 40 -21.84 4.17 -4.17
CA GLY A 40 -21.80 5.59 -3.87
C GLY A 40 -20.47 6.01 -3.27
N LYS A 41 -19.90 7.11 -3.77
CA LYS A 41 -18.96 7.89 -2.99
C LYS A 41 -19.77 8.60 -1.92
N GLU A 42 -19.80 8.06 -0.71
CA GLU A 42 -20.15 8.87 0.45
C GLU A 42 -19.05 9.93 0.61
N GLU A 43 -19.35 11.15 0.16
CA GLU A 43 -18.71 12.34 0.72
C GLU A 43 -19.10 12.39 2.20
N THR A 44 -18.26 11.79 3.03
CA THR A 44 -18.37 11.98 4.47
C THR A 44 -17.99 13.42 4.76
N LEU A 45 -18.99 14.24 5.10
CA LEU A 45 -18.89 15.64 5.53
C LEU A 45 -18.09 15.84 6.85
N TYR A 46 -17.34 14.83 7.29
CA TYR A 46 -16.49 14.86 8.48
C TYR A 46 -15.16 14.18 8.18
N PRO A 47 -14.01 14.81 8.50
CA PRO A 47 -12.73 14.12 8.42
C PRO A 47 -12.74 12.92 9.36
N LYS A 48 -12.48 11.75 8.79
CA LYS A 48 -12.32 10.47 9.50
C LYS A 48 -11.21 10.61 10.56
N PRO A 49 -11.44 10.20 11.83
CA PRO A 49 -10.42 10.26 12.87
C PRO A 49 -9.13 9.55 12.44
N PRO A 50 -7.93 10.03 12.85
CA PRO A 50 -6.64 9.50 12.39
C PRO A 50 -6.48 7.99 12.58
N ALA A 51 -7.17 7.41 13.56
CA ALA A 51 -7.12 5.98 13.90
C ALA A 51 -7.61 5.05 12.78
N GLU A 52 -8.41 5.54 11.82
CA GLU A 52 -8.98 4.68 10.77
C GLU A 52 -8.42 4.97 9.36
N ALA A 53 -7.40 5.81 9.22
CA ALA A 53 -6.69 6.00 7.95
C ALA A 53 -5.68 4.87 7.64
N ALA A 54 -5.63 3.83 8.48
CA ALA A 54 -4.83 2.64 8.23
C ALA A 54 -5.33 1.92 6.97
N GLY A 55 -4.48 1.88 5.94
CA GLY A 55 -4.78 1.37 4.61
C GLY A 55 -5.48 0.00 4.61
N LYS A 56 -6.49 -0.12 3.76
CA LYS A 56 -7.28 -1.33 3.53
C LYS A 56 -6.43 -2.37 2.77
N GLY A 57 -5.49 -3.01 3.45
CA GLY A 57 -4.72 -4.16 2.96
C GLY A 57 -5.32 -5.46 3.47
N LYS A 58 -5.78 -6.34 2.56
CA LYS A 58 -6.21 -7.71 2.90
C LYS A 58 -5.00 -8.55 3.36
N GLY A 59 -4.77 -8.54 4.67
CA GLY A 59 -3.82 -9.37 5.39
C GLY A 59 -3.63 -8.75 6.76
N ALA A 60 -4.06 -9.42 7.83
CA ALA A 60 -3.90 -8.90 9.18
C ALA A 60 -2.40 -8.71 9.45
N ASN A 61 -1.95 -7.46 9.53
CA ASN A 61 -0.60 -7.14 9.91
C ASN A 61 -0.48 -7.35 11.42
N THR A 62 0.36 -8.28 11.83
CA THR A 62 0.58 -8.57 13.25
C THR A 62 1.68 -7.72 13.86
N ALA A 63 2.44 -6.98 13.04
CA ALA A 63 3.50 -6.12 13.52
C ALA A 63 2.91 -4.92 14.28
N ILE A 64 3.60 -4.52 15.34
CA ILE A 64 3.18 -3.45 16.25
C ILE A 64 4.25 -2.36 16.22
N LEU A 65 3.82 -1.11 16.25
CA LEU A 65 4.73 0.05 16.33
C LEU A 65 4.34 0.89 17.54
N THR A 66 5.33 1.27 18.34
CA THR A 66 5.19 2.11 19.53
C THR A 66 6.12 3.31 19.42
N VAL A 67 5.75 4.41 20.08
CA VAL A 67 6.55 5.63 20.15
C VAL A 67 6.65 6.05 21.61
N THR A 68 7.87 6.32 22.07
CA THR A 68 8.14 6.74 23.46
C THR A 68 9.09 7.94 23.47
N PRO A 69 8.75 9.03 24.19
CA PRO A 69 7.48 9.30 24.84
C PRO A 69 6.36 9.62 23.82
N ASN A 70 5.10 9.50 24.25
CA ASN A 70 3.94 9.99 23.52
C ASN A 70 2.90 10.55 24.51
N PRO A 71 2.64 11.86 24.54
CA PRO A 71 3.14 12.90 23.63
C PRO A 71 4.64 13.18 23.77
N VAL A 72 5.24 13.80 22.74
CA VAL A 72 6.63 14.27 22.71
C VAL A 72 6.67 15.80 22.52
N THR A 73 7.66 16.47 23.12
CA THR A 73 7.87 17.90 22.93
C THR A 73 8.43 18.21 21.54
N ALA A 74 7.97 19.29 20.90
CA ALA A 74 8.51 19.73 19.61
C ALA A 74 10.04 19.94 19.66
N ASN A 75 10.71 19.61 18.56
CA ASN A 75 12.17 19.69 18.41
C ASN A 75 12.95 18.86 19.44
N THR A 76 12.39 17.71 19.85
CA THR A 76 13.09 16.73 20.68
C THR A 76 13.07 15.36 20.01
N ASP A 77 14.10 14.58 20.29
CA ASP A 77 14.21 13.22 19.78
C ASP A 77 13.23 12.29 20.50
N PHE A 78 12.73 11.28 19.80
CA PHE A 78 11.92 10.22 20.39
C PHE A 78 12.27 8.85 19.83
N GLU A 79 11.94 7.82 20.59
CA GLU A 79 12.17 6.45 20.22
C GLU A 79 10.96 5.86 19.49
N ILE A 80 11.20 5.21 18.36
CA ILE A 80 10.23 4.37 17.67
C ILE A 80 10.67 2.91 17.86
N SER A 81 9.80 2.11 18.46
CA SER A 81 10.06 0.68 18.70
C SER A 81 9.04 -0.17 17.97
N GLY A 82 9.47 -1.31 17.44
CA GLY A 82 8.63 -2.21 16.67
C GLY A 82 8.74 -3.66 17.12
N ASP A 83 7.63 -4.40 17.08
CA ASP A 83 7.55 -5.80 17.46
C ASP A 83 6.83 -6.64 16.40
N LYS A 84 7.13 -7.94 16.36
CA LYS A 84 6.54 -8.93 15.43
C LYS A 84 6.78 -8.60 13.95
N PHE A 85 7.89 -7.94 13.65
CA PHE A 85 8.43 -7.84 12.29
C PHE A 85 9.09 -9.17 11.91
N SER A 86 9.33 -9.41 10.62
CA SER A 86 10.06 -10.64 10.26
C SER A 86 11.51 -10.52 10.76
N PRO A 87 12.04 -11.54 11.47
CA PRO A 87 13.36 -11.47 12.08
C PRO A 87 14.51 -11.25 11.09
N ASN A 88 15.55 -10.53 11.51
CA ASN A 88 16.78 -10.25 10.75
C ASN A 88 16.59 -9.53 9.40
N GLU A 89 15.42 -8.91 9.20
CA GLU A 89 15.08 -8.22 7.96
C GLU A 89 15.13 -6.70 8.14
N VAL A 90 15.38 -6.02 7.03
CA VAL A 90 15.44 -4.56 7.00
C VAL A 90 14.03 -3.96 7.09
N VAL A 91 13.89 -3.01 8.00
CA VAL A 91 12.72 -2.16 8.21
C VAL A 91 13.10 -0.72 7.87
N VAL A 92 12.26 -0.04 7.11
CA VAL A 92 12.34 1.42 6.94
C VAL A 92 11.21 2.07 7.72
N VAL A 93 11.54 3.05 8.55
CA VAL A 93 10.64 3.63 9.54
C VAL A 93 10.74 5.15 9.57
N GLY A 94 9.60 5.84 9.71
CA GLY A 94 9.59 7.29 9.81
C GLY A 94 8.20 7.91 9.66
N VAL A 95 8.17 9.24 9.63
CA VAL A 95 6.96 10.01 9.38
C VAL A 95 6.81 10.24 7.86
N PRO A 96 5.67 9.91 7.25
CA PRO A 96 5.45 10.15 5.82
C PRO A 96 5.63 11.62 5.44
N GLY A 97 6.29 11.86 4.30
CA GLY A 97 6.69 13.20 3.87
C GLY A 97 8.03 13.68 4.42
N TYR A 98 8.59 13.02 5.43
CA TYR A 98 9.89 13.34 6.02
C TYR A 98 10.96 12.35 5.52
N ILE A 99 11.45 12.58 4.30
CA ILE A 99 12.53 11.78 3.70
C ILE A 99 13.94 12.26 4.10
N PRO A 100 14.94 11.36 4.17
CA PRO A 100 14.83 9.90 4.03
C PRO A 100 14.18 9.26 5.27
N PHE A 101 13.60 8.07 5.09
CA PHE A 101 13.17 7.22 6.20
C PHE A 101 14.41 6.65 6.90
N GLY A 102 14.28 6.37 8.20
CA GLY A 102 15.28 5.62 8.95
C GLY A 102 15.32 4.17 8.48
N GLN A 103 16.51 3.57 8.48
CA GLN A 103 16.70 2.16 8.14
C GLN A 103 17.28 1.42 9.34
N VAL A 104 16.60 0.36 9.78
CA VAL A 104 16.99 -0.47 10.92
C VAL A 104 16.70 -1.93 10.58
N SER A 105 17.46 -2.87 11.14
CA SER A 105 17.15 -4.30 11.02
C SER A 105 16.40 -4.77 12.24
N ALA A 106 15.32 -5.54 12.05
CA ALA A 106 14.71 -6.27 13.15
C ALA A 106 15.68 -7.36 13.64
N ASP A 107 15.72 -7.60 14.94
CA ASP A 107 16.54 -8.63 15.55
C ASP A 107 15.99 -10.05 15.28
N SER A 108 16.59 -11.07 15.89
CA SER A 108 16.17 -12.47 15.76
C SER A 108 14.75 -12.76 16.30
N THR A 109 14.19 -11.86 17.10
CA THR A 109 12.83 -11.95 17.66
C THR A 109 11.81 -11.12 16.87
N GLY A 110 12.26 -10.33 15.89
CA GLY A 110 11.41 -9.43 15.15
C GLY A 110 11.19 -8.08 15.84
N HIS A 111 12.07 -7.73 16.79
CA HIS A 111 12.05 -6.46 17.52
C HIS A 111 13.06 -5.47 16.93
N PHE A 112 12.76 -4.17 16.99
CA PHE A 112 13.75 -3.13 16.71
C PHE A 112 13.48 -1.86 17.52
N THR A 113 14.52 -1.04 17.64
CA THR A 113 14.45 0.32 18.19
C THR A 113 15.13 1.28 17.23
N TYR A 114 14.53 2.46 17.04
CA TYR A 114 15.06 3.52 16.19
C TYR A 114 14.87 4.89 16.84
N LEU A 115 15.96 5.66 16.98
CA LEU A 115 15.92 7.03 17.46
C LEU A 115 15.55 7.98 16.31
N TYR A 116 14.43 8.68 16.42
CA TYR A 116 13.97 9.67 15.46
C TYR A 116 14.43 11.07 15.88
N THR A 117 15.29 11.68 15.07
CA THR A 117 16.01 12.93 15.42
C THR A 117 15.64 14.13 14.55
N ARG A 118 14.45 14.14 13.95
CA ARG A 118 14.03 15.26 13.08
C ARG A 118 13.07 16.17 13.83
N ASP A 119 13.27 17.47 13.62
CA ASP A 119 12.36 18.50 14.12
C ASP A 119 10.96 18.34 13.52
N LEU A 120 9.97 18.28 14.40
CA LEU A 120 8.55 18.23 14.07
C LEU A 120 7.85 19.40 14.74
N SER A 121 7.02 20.10 13.96
CA SER A 121 6.11 21.12 14.50
C SER A 121 5.01 20.47 15.36
N PRO A 122 4.36 21.20 16.26
CA PRO A 122 3.23 20.67 17.03
C PRO A 122 2.10 20.17 16.12
N TRP A 123 1.86 18.85 16.12
CA TRP A 123 0.81 18.16 15.35
C TRP A 123 0.73 16.68 15.77
N THR A 124 -0.32 15.97 15.34
CA THR A 124 -0.38 14.50 15.42
C THR A 124 0.12 13.89 14.12
N TYR A 125 1.25 13.19 14.17
CA TYR A 125 1.86 12.55 13.01
C TYR A 125 1.57 11.05 12.99
N THR A 126 1.37 10.51 11.79
CA THR A 126 1.46 9.06 11.57
C THR A 126 2.92 8.66 11.44
N VAL A 127 3.32 7.61 12.14
CA VAL A 127 4.61 6.94 11.98
C VAL A 127 4.35 5.61 11.28
N GLU A 128 5.12 5.32 10.23
CA GLU A 128 4.97 4.11 9.43
C GLU A 128 6.27 3.31 9.40
N ALA A 129 6.13 1.99 9.43
CA ALA A 129 7.23 1.05 9.28
C ALA A 129 6.92 0.09 8.13
N TYR A 130 7.84 0.03 7.17
CA TYR A 130 7.76 -0.85 6.00
C TYR A 130 8.86 -1.89 6.05
N GLN A 131 8.57 -3.08 5.52
CA GLN A 131 9.55 -4.16 5.41
C GLN A 131 9.63 -4.63 3.96
N GLN A 132 10.82 -5.05 3.55
CA GLN A 132 11.04 -5.55 2.21
C GLN A 132 10.34 -6.90 2.02
N LYS A 133 9.58 -7.04 0.92
CA LYS A 133 9.04 -8.31 0.45
C LYS A 133 9.38 -8.48 -1.03
N GLY A 134 10.46 -9.20 -1.29
CA GLY A 134 11.04 -9.30 -2.63
C GLY A 134 11.57 -7.94 -3.10
N LYS A 135 10.99 -7.40 -4.18
CA LYS A 135 11.38 -6.09 -4.75
C LYS A 135 10.53 -4.91 -4.26
N ASN A 136 9.54 -5.16 -3.41
CA ASN A 136 8.58 -4.15 -2.97
C ASN A 136 8.71 -3.90 -1.47
N TRP A 137 8.42 -2.66 -1.05
CA TRP A 137 8.21 -2.32 0.35
C TRP A 137 6.75 -2.50 0.71
N GLN A 138 6.48 -3.19 1.82
CA GLN A 138 5.12 -3.39 2.33
C GLN A 138 4.99 -2.71 3.69
N LEU A 139 3.92 -1.91 3.86
CA LEU A 139 3.58 -1.34 5.16
C LEU A 139 3.29 -2.49 6.13
N LYS A 140 4.01 -2.52 7.26
CA LYS A 140 3.91 -3.55 8.30
C LYS A 140 3.21 -3.06 9.55
N ALA A 141 3.46 -1.82 9.94
CA ALA A 141 2.78 -1.23 11.07
C ALA A 141 2.70 0.28 10.90
N SER A 142 1.70 0.88 11.51
CA SER A 142 1.60 2.32 11.69
C SER A 142 1.10 2.63 13.09
N THR A 143 1.50 3.78 13.60
CA THR A 143 1.02 4.32 14.88
C THR A 143 0.99 5.85 14.79
N THR A 144 0.55 6.52 15.85
CA THR A 144 0.53 7.98 15.89
C THR A 144 1.37 8.50 17.05
N VAL A 145 2.10 9.60 16.82
CA VAL A 145 2.76 10.39 17.85
C VAL A 145 2.15 11.79 17.87
N THR A 146 1.84 12.30 19.07
CA THR A 146 1.42 13.69 19.25
C THR A 146 2.61 14.52 19.66
N VAL A 147 2.95 15.52 18.85
CA VAL A 147 3.98 16.51 19.14
C VAL A 147 3.32 17.74 19.73
N VAL A 148 3.77 18.15 20.92
CA VAL A 148 3.22 19.30 21.65
C VAL A 148 4.21 20.46 21.69
N THR A 149 3.72 21.67 21.99
CA THR A 149 4.59 22.83 22.20
C THR A 149 5.57 22.60 23.36
N PRO A 150 6.78 23.18 23.31
CA PRO A 150 7.71 23.19 24.44
C PRO A 150 7.15 23.83 25.71
#